data_AF-A0A839SUJ0-F1
#
_entry.id   AF-A0A839SUJ0-F1
#
_cell.length_a   1.000
_cell.length_b   1.000
_cell.length_c   1.000
_cell.angle_alpha   90.00
_cell.angle_beta   90.00
_cell.angle_gamma   90.00
#
_symmetry.space_group_name_H-M   'P 1'
#
loop_
_entity.id
_entity.type
_entity.pdbx_description
1 polymer ?
#
loop_
_entity_poly.entity_id
_entity_poly.type
_entity_poly.pdbx_seq_one_letter_code
_entity_poly.pdbx_strand_id
1 'polypeptide(L)'
;MNRSITDDRLRLCRAANGEKYTKLIRSLSYSLIYIISIYIKSPYYRQNKRVVKAMDTKALCLAVLSRGEASGYEIKKSLESIPISALQEVSFGSIYPALNKLTEEECVVCRQETQTKRPDKKVYALTDLGMTRLIERLEQEPAPDRFRSDFLFTLSFAHFLEPSLVRRLIDDRIAFYETRIQEMEGCDLTSATPGGRFVHGFGHAVYQGALTYLRQQRAELLAALSDPAHNKTQSIRPASGMKPTASPYKESGQLGN
;
A
#
# COMPACT_ATOMS: atom_id res chain seq x y z
N MET A 1 -3.24 -0.12 58.01
CA MET A 1 -4.29 0.75 57.44
C MET A 1 -3.75 1.54 56.23
N ASN A 2 -3.17 0.85 55.23
CA ASN A 2 -2.51 1.51 54.09
C ASN A 2 -2.55 0.69 52.77
N ARG A 3 -3.49 -0.27 52.66
CA ARG A 3 -3.66 -1.13 51.46
C ARG A 3 -4.88 -0.75 50.61
N SER A 4 -5.79 0.11 51.06
CA SER A 4 -7.00 0.44 50.28
C SER A 4 -6.83 1.64 49.34
N ILE A 5 -5.97 2.61 49.69
CA ILE A 5 -5.78 3.85 48.90
C ILE A 5 -5.03 3.59 47.58
N THR A 6 -4.12 2.62 47.55
CA THR A 6 -3.33 2.26 46.36
C THR A 6 -4.15 1.46 45.35
N ASP A 7 -5.06 0.59 45.80
CA ASP A 7 -5.92 -0.20 44.90
C ASP A 7 -7.02 0.67 44.27
N ASP A 8 -7.56 1.64 45.01
CA ASP A 8 -8.51 2.62 44.47
C ASP A 8 -7.89 3.56 43.43
N ARG A 9 -6.63 3.98 43.60
CA ARG A 9 -5.91 4.77 42.59
C ARG A 9 -5.62 3.98 41.31
N LEU A 10 -5.31 2.69 41.42
CA LEU A 10 -5.11 1.78 40.28
C LEU A 10 -6.42 1.47 39.56
N ARG A 11 -7.53 1.31 40.29
CA ARG A 11 -8.88 1.15 39.72
C ARG A 11 -9.38 2.42 39.03
N LEU A 12 -9.20 3.59 39.64
CA LEU A 12 -9.54 4.88 39.04
C LEU A 12 -8.69 5.17 37.80
N CYS A 13 -7.40 4.83 37.80
CA CYS A 13 -6.55 4.93 36.61
C CYS A 13 -6.98 3.96 35.51
N ARG A 14 -7.37 2.71 35.82
CA ARG A 14 -7.89 1.74 34.84
C ARG A 14 -9.25 2.17 34.27
N ALA A 15 -10.14 2.74 35.08
CA ALA A 15 -11.43 3.25 34.64
C ALA A 15 -11.27 4.53 33.78
N ALA A 16 -10.43 5.48 34.21
CA ALA A 16 -10.14 6.70 33.44
C ALA A 16 -9.38 6.41 32.14
N ASN A 17 -8.46 5.43 32.15
CA ASN A 17 -7.83 4.96 30.93
C ASN A 17 -8.84 4.21 30.04
N GLY A 18 -9.72 3.37 30.61
CA GLY A 18 -10.79 2.69 29.87
C GLY A 18 -11.77 3.65 29.17
N GLU A 19 -12.17 4.74 29.82
CA GLU A 19 -12.97 5.82 29.20
C GLU A 19 -12.20 6.60 28.13
N LYS A 20 -10.90 6.88 28.35
CA LYS A 20 -10.04 7.53 27.35
C LYS A 20 -9.82 6.64 26.13
N TYR A 21 -9.56 5.35 26.31
CA TYR A 21 -9.41 4.38 25.23
C TYR A 21 -10.72 4.15 24.48
N THR A 22 -11.87 4.08 25.16
CA THR A 22 -13.18 3.96 24.48
C THR A 22 -13.58 5.24 23.74
N LYS A 23 -13.24 6.43 24.24
CA LYS A 23 -13.40 7.70 23.49
C LYS A 23 -12.44 7.82 22.32
N LEU A 24 -11.17 7.39 22.45
CA LEU A 24 -10.18 7.33 21.37
C LEU A 24 -10.59 6.32 20.28
N ILE A 25 -11.01 5.11 20.67
CA ILE A 25 -11.52 4.08 19.76
C ILE A 25 -12.82 4.55 19.09
N ARG A 26 -13.70 5.28 19.78
CA ARG A 26 -14.92 5.86 19.20
C ARG A 26 -14.61 7.06 18.28
N SER A 27 -13.64 7.91 18.60
CA SER A 27 -13.20 9.03 17.75
C SER A 27 -12.49 8.52 16.48
N LEU A 28 -11.62 7.52 16.60
CA LEU A 28 -11.05 6.78 15.47
C LEU A 28 -12.15 6.09 14.68
N SER A 29 -13.21 5.58 15.33
CA SER A 29 -14.27 4.89 14.62
C SER A 29 -14.99 5.80 13.63
N TYR A 30 -15.34 7.05 13.94
CA TYR A 30 -16.08 7.90 12.98
C TYR A 30 -15.22 8.46 11.83
N SER A 31 -13.93 8.73 12.07
CA SER A 31 -13.00 9.22 11.03
C SER A 31 -12.43 8.08 10.17
N LEU A 32 -12.13 6.90 10.75
CA LEU A 32 -11.79 5.70 9.97
C LEU A 32 -13.00 5.11 9.28
N ILE A 33 -14.24 5.24 9.81
CA ILE A 33 -15.43 4.74 9.12
C ILE A 33 -15.52 5.36 7.73
N TYR A 34 -15.20 6.65 7.51
CA TYR A 34 -15.25 7.22 6.16
C TYR A 34 -14.07 6.78 5.27
N ILE A 35 -12.84 6.72 5.78
CA ILE A 35 -11.69 6.21 4.99
C ILE A 35 -11.85 4.71 4.66
N ILE A 36 -12.46 3.93 5.57
CA ILE A 36 -12.82 2.50 5.39
C ILE A 36 -14.06 2.35 4.50
N SER A 37 -15.00 3.30 4.50
CA SER A 37 -16.23 3.23 3.70
C SER A 37 -15.98 3.57 2.23
N ILE A 38 -14.97 4.39 1.92
CA ILE A 38 -14.59 4.65 0.52
C ILE A 38 -13.97 3.38 -0.11
N TYR A 39 -13.29 2.49 0.65
CA TYR A 39 -12.51 1.41 0.02
C TYR A 39 -12.59 -0.01 0.60
N ILE A 40 -13.10 -0.24 1.81
CA ILE A 40 -12.96 -1.56 2.46
C ILE A 40 -14.29 -2.18 2.89
N LYS A 41 -15.35 -1.39 3.15
CA LYS A 41 -16.64 -1.94 3.58
C LYS A 41 -17.85 -1.12 3.09
N SER A 42 -17.93 -0.83 1.80
CA SER A 42 -19.23 -0.37 1.27
C SER A 42 -20.28 -1.47 1.48
N PRO A 43 -21.46 -1.18 2.06
CA PRO A 43 -22.56 -2.15 2.21
C PRO A 43 -23.06 -2.70 0.88
N TYR A 44 -22.66 -2.11 -0.26
CA TYR A 44 -22.87 -2.64 -1.61
C TYR A 44 -22.25 -4.03 -1.82
N TYR A 45 -21.08 -4.31 -1.24
CA TYR A 45 -20.40 -5.60 -1.38
C TYR A 45 -20.98 -6.72 -0.50
N ARG A 46 -21.88 -6.39 0.43
CA ARG A 46 -22.44 -7.39 1.36
C ARG A 46 -23.57 -8.22 0.74
N GLN A 47 -24.19 -7.74 -0.34
CA GLN A 47 -25.37 -8.39 -0.93
C GLN A 47 -25.07 -9.44 -2.01
N ASN A 48 -23.87 -9.46 -2.60
CA ASN A 48 -23.51 -10.44 -3.63
C ASN A 48 -22.50 -11.48 -3.12
N LYS A 49 -22.98 -12.70 -2.84
CA LYS A 49 -22.23 -13.90 -2.41
C LYS A 49 -21.25 -14.46 -3.46
N ARG A 50 -20.76 -13.68 -4.43
CA ARG A 50 -19.64 -14.09 -5.29
C ARG A 50 -18.37 -13.52 -4.68
N VAL A 51 -17.48 -14.40 -4.20
CA VAL A 51 -16.15 -14.00 -3.75
C VAL A 51 -15.39 -13.50 -4.98
N VAL A 52 -15.45 -12.18 -5.23
CA VAL A 52 -14.70 -11.56 -6.32
C VAL A 52 -13.21 -11.66 -5.98
N LYS A 53 -12.48 -12.45 -6.78
CA LYS A 53 -11.05 -12.71 -6.55
C LYS A 53 -10.23 -11.54 -7.09
N ALA A 54 -9.22 -11.10 -6.33
CA ALA A 54 -8.24 -10.12 -6.80
C ALA A 54 -7.47 -10.65 -8.02
N MET A 55 -6.88 -9.75 -8.81
CA MET A 55 -6.04 -10.15 -9.95
C MET A 55 -4.92 -11.07 -9.45
N ASP A 56 -4.72 -12.21 -10.12
CA ASP A 56 -3.71 -13.17 -9.72
C ASP A 56 -2.46 -13.04 -10.58
N THR A 57 -1.36 -13.64 -10.12
CA THR A 57 -0.07 -13.52 -10.81
C THR A 57 -0.10 -14.09 -12.22
N LYS A 58 -0.94 -15.11 -12.49
CA LYS A 58 -1.11 -15.67 -13.84
C LYS A 58 -1.64 -14.62 -14.81
N ALA A 59 -2.73 -13.94 -14.44
CA ALA A 59 -3.31 -12.88 -15.25
C ALA A 59 -2.33 -11.74 -15.52
N LEU A 60 -1.53 -11.37 -14.51
CA LEU A 60 -0.52 -10.33 -14.63
C LEU A 60 0.63 -10.73 -15.57
N CYS A 61 1.09 -11.99 -15.51
CA CYS A 61 2.07 -12.51 -16.45
C CYS A 61 1.52 -12.49 -17.89
N LEU A 62 0.27 -12.93 -18.11
CA LEU A 62 -0.38 -12.89 -19.42
C LEU A 62 -0.51 -11.46 -19.95
N ALA A 63 -0.86 -10.50 -19.09
CA ALA A 63 -0.97 -9.08 -19.44
C ALA A 63 0.39 -8.43 -19.79
N VAL A 64 1.50 -8.94 -19.26
CA VAL A 64 2.83 -8.52 -19.70
C VAL A 64 3.16 -9.14 -21.07
N LEU A 65 2.92 -10.45 -21.21
CA LEU A 65 3.21 -11.19 -22.43
C LEU A 65 2.34 -10.80 -23.63
N SER A 66 1.18 -10.18 -23.41
CA SER A 66 0.35 -9.61 -24.50
C SER A 66 1.01 -8.42 -25.20
N ARG A 67 2.07 -7.85 -24.62
CA ARG A 67 2.89 -6.78 -25.24
C ARG A 67 4.07 -7.33 -26.06
N GLY A 68 4.33 -8.62 -25.99
CA GLY A 68 5.45 -9.27 -26.65
C GLY A 68 6.09 -10.36 -25.79
N GLU A 69 6.95 -11.14 -26.43
CA GLU A 69 7.71 -12.20 -25.80
C GLU A 69 8.70 -11.63 -24.77
N ALA A 70 8.87 -12.32 -23.65
CA ALA A 70 9.74 -11.87 -22.57
C ALA A 70 10.30 -13.04 -21.76
N SER A 71 11.50 -12.87 -21.21
CA SER A 71 12.02 -13.78 -20.19
C SER A 71 11.36 -13.55 -18.83
N GLY A 72 11.47 -14.55 -17.96
CA GLY A 72 10.98 -14.42 -16.58
C GLY A 72 11.54 -13.20 -15.83
N TYR A 73 12.79 -12.81 -16.13
CA TYR A 73 13.39 -11.59 -15.57
C TYR A 73 12.77 -10.31 -16.12
N GLU A 74 12.55 -10.22 -17.44
CA GLU A 74 11.89 -9.08 -18.09
C GLU A 74 10.43 -8.95 -17.64
N ILE A 75 9.73 -10.08 -17.46
CA ILE A 75 8.37 -10.11 -16.90
C ILE A 75 8.38 -9.57 -15.47
N LYS A 76 9.28 -10.07 -14.62
CA LYS A 76 9.44 -9.57 -13.25
C LYS A 76 9.67 -8.06 -13.24
N LYS A 77 10.64 -7.58 -14.02
CA LYS A 77 10.97 -6.15 -14.11
C LYS A 77 9.76 -5.32 -14.57
N SER A 78 8.98 -5.83 -15.51
CA SER A 78 7.77 -5.15 -16.00
C SER A 78 6.70 -5.05 -14.92
N LEU A 79 6.49 -6.11 -14.12
CA LEU A 79 5.55 -6.11 -13.01
C LEU A 79 6.00 -5.22 -11.83
N GLU A 80 7.31 -5.05 -11.64
CA GLU A 80 7.89 -4.13 -10.64
C GLU A 80 7.84 -2.65 -11.10
N SER A 81 7.78 -2.42 -12.41
CA SER A 81 7.77 -1.08 -12.99
C SER A 81 6.40 -0.43 -13.05
N ILE A 82 6.37 0.91 -13.00
CA ILE A 82 5.19 1.71 -13.27
C ILE A 82 4.77 1.47 -14.74
N PRO A 83 3.47 1.29 -15.02
CA PRO A 83 2.33 1.52 -14.12
C PRO A 83 1.85 0.30 -13.33
N ILE A 84 2.36 -0.91 -13.61
CA ILE A 84 1.76 -2.14 -13.05
C ILE A 84 1.90 -2.19 -11.53
N SER A 85 3.08 -1.88 -10.99
CA SER A 85 3.32 -1.89 -9.54
C SER A 85 2.53 -0.84 -8.76
N ALA A 86 2.03 0.20 -9.43
CA ALA A 86 1.13 1.18 -8.83
C ALA A 86 -0.33 0.69 -8.75
N LEU A 87 -0.70 -0.30 -9.57
CA LEU A 87 -2.06 -0.82 -9.67
C LEU A 87 -2.23 -2.17 -8.95
N GLN A 88 -1.21 -3.02 -8.95
CA GLN A 88 -1.27 -4.38 -8.41
C GLN A 88 0.03 -4.76 -7.71
N GLU A 89 -0.11 -5.43 -6.57
CA GLU A 89 1.00 -6.02 -5.84
C GLU A 89 1.25 -7.46 -6.32
N VAL A 90 2.51 -7.78 -6.66
CA VAL A 90 2.91 -9.12 -7.07
C VAL A 90 4.01 -9.64 -6.15
N SER A 91 3.80 -10.84 -5.60
CA SER A 91 4.87 -11.54 -4.89
C SER A 91 5.85 -12.12 -5.90
N PHE A 92 7.14 -11.81 -5.78
CA PHE A 92 8.16 -12.34 -6.70
C PHE A 92 8.22 -13.87 -6.68
N GLY A 93 8.01 -14.47 -5.52
CA GLY A 93 7.97 -15.91 -5.36
C GLY A 93 6.84 -16.58 -6.14
N SER A 94 5.80 -15.84 -6.55
CA SER A 94 4.67 -16.40 -7.31
C SER A 94 4.81 -16.29 -8.83
N ILE A 95 5.78 -15.53 -9.37
CA ILE A 95 5.92 -15.31 -10.82
C ILE A 95 6.34 -16.59 -11.54
N TYR A 96 7.43 -17.23 -11.13
CA TYR A 96 7.92 -18.44 -11.80
C TYR A 96 6.97 -19.64 -11.65
N PRO A 97 6.38 -19.90 -10.46
CA PRO A 97 5.32 -20.91 -10.36
C PRO A 97 4.12 -20.62 -11.26
N ALA A 98 3.72 -19.35 -11.40
CA ALA A 98 2.65 -18.97 -12.32
C ALA A 98 3.02 -19.23 -13.78
N LEU A 99 4.24 -18.90 -14.21
CA LEU A 99 4.71 -19.16 -15.57
C LEU A 99 4.80 -20.65 -15.89
N ASN A 100 5.28 -21.48 -14.96
CA ASN A 100 5.30 -22.93 -15.13
C ASN A 100 3.88 -23.46 -15.32
N LYS A 101 2.95 -23.05 -14.46
CA LYS A 101 1.55 -23.46 -14.55
C LYS A 101 0.87 -22.98 -15.84
N LEU A 102 1.16 -21.76 -16.29
CA LEU A 102 0.66 -21.26 -17.58
C LEU A 102 1.22 -22.04 -18.77
N THR A 103 2.43 -22.57 -18.65
CA THR A 103 3.03 -23.45 -19.67
C THR A 103 2.36 -24.82 -19.68
N GLU A 104 2.11 -25.40 -18.51
CA GLU A 104 1.34 -26.65 -18.36
C GLU A 104 -0.10 -26.52 -18.88
N GLU A 105 -0.71 -25.35 -18.70
CA GLU A 105 -2.05 -25.00 -19.19
C GLU A 105 -2.07 -24.55 -20.67
N GLU A 106 -0.94 -24.66 -21.40
CA GLU A 106 -0.78 -24.26 -22.81
C GLU A 106 -1.12 -22.79 -23.12
N CYS A 107 -1.21 -21.95 -22.08
CA CYS A 107 -1.51 -20.53 -22.19
C CYS A 107 -0.26 -19.72 -22.60
N VAL A 108 0.92 -20.29 -22.38
CA VAL A 108 2.21 -19.69 -22.69
C VAL A 108 3.12 -20.78 -23.24
N VAL A 109 3.87 -20.51 -24.30
CA VAL A 109 4.96 -21.37 -24.74
C VAL A 109 6.28 -20.88 -24.16
N CYS A 110 7.13 -21.81 -23.73
CA CYS A 110 8.46 -21.52 -23.21
C CYS A 110 9.50 -22.13 -24.13
N ARG A 111 10.36 -21.30 -24.71
CA ARG A 111 11.52 -21.75 -25.50
C ARG A 111 12.82 -21.45 -24.79
N GLN A 112 13.81 -22.33 -24.95
CA GLN A 112 15.18 -22.07 -24.51
C GLN A 112 15.94 -21.41 -25.65
N GLU A 113 16.52 -20.25 -25.36
CA GLU A 113 17.45 -19.56 -26.25
C GLU A 113 18.87 -19.75 -25.71
N THR A 114 19.68 -20.50 -26.47
CA THR A 114 21.08 -20.73 -26.13
C THR A 114 21.87 -19.43 -26.21
N GLN A 115 22.60 -19.11 -25.16
CA GLN A 115 23.42 -17.90 -25.11
C GLN A 115 24.91 -18.27 -25.09
N THR A 116 25.73 -17.59 -25.89
CA THR A 116 27.18 -17.78 -25.86
C THR A 116 27.75 -17.15 -24.59
N LYS A 117 28.43 -17.93 -23.74
CA LYS A 117 29.04 -17.51 -22.46
C LYS A 117 28.07 -17.12 -21.32
N ARG A 118 26.77 -17.42 -21.43
CA ARG A 118 25.76 -17.21 -20.36
C ARG A 118 24.83 -18.42 -20.27
N PRO A 119 24.15 -18.65 -19.12
CA PRO A 119 23.12 -19.67 -19.02
C PRO A 119 22.00 -19.45 -20.05
N ASP A 120 21.38 -20.53 -20.51
CA ASP A 120 20.26 -20.47 -21.45
C ASP A 120 19.12 -19.58 -20.92
N LYS A 121 18.61 -18.73 -21.81
CA LYS A 121 17.51 -17.82 -21.49
C LYS A 121 16.19 -18.52 -21.81
N LYS A 122 15.32 -18.66 -20.82
CA LYS A 122 13.92 -19.03 -21.05
C LYS A 122 13.15 -17.82 -21.53
N VAL A 123 12.59 -17.90 -22.72
CA VAL A 123 11.71 -16.89 -23.31
C VAL A 123 10.29 -17.45 -23.36
N TYR A 124 9.36 -16.66 -22.84
CA TYR A 124 7.94 -16.98 -22.77
C TYR A 124 7.21 -16.18 -23.84
N ALA A 125 6.28 -16.81 -24.55
CA ALA A 125 5.41 -16.17 -25.52
C ALA A 125 3.94 -16.55 -25.26
N LEU A 126 3.04 -15.58 -25.42
CA LEU A 126 1.60 -15.77 -25.24
C LEU A 126 1.03 -16.64 -26.38
N THR A 127 0.13 -17.57 -26.05
CA THR A 127 -0.65 -18.32 -27.06
C THR A 127 -2.03 -17.72 -27.25
N ASP A 128 -2.76 -18.15 -28.29
CA ASP A 128 -4.17 -17.75 -28.48
C ASP A 128 -5.05 -18.18 -27.30
N LEU A 129 -4.76 -19.36 -26.72
CA LEU A 129 -5.40 -19.81 -25.49
C LEU A 129 -5.07 -18.87 -24.33
N GLY A 130 -3.81 -18.46 -24.18
CA GLY A 130 -3.39 -17.50 -23.16
C GLY A 130 -4.07 -16.14 -23.31
N MET A 131 -4.22 -15.64 -24.55
CA MET A 131 -4.95 -14.41 -24.82
C MET A 131 -6.43 -14.54 -24.44
N THR A 132 -7.05 -15.67 -24.78
CA THR A 132 -8.44 -15.96 -24.38
C THR A 132 -8.58 -15.97 -22.86
N ARG A 133 -7.67 -16.65 -22.14
CA ARG A 133 -7.64 -16.65 -20.67
C ARG A 133 -7.47 -15.27 -20.05
N LEU A 134 -6.64 -14.43 -20.67
CA LEU A 134 -6.46 -13.05 -20.22
C LEU A 134 -7.76 -12.26 -20.37
N ILE A 135 -8.42 -12.35 -21.53
CA ILE A 135 -9.71 -11.67 -21.79
C ILE A 135 -10.78 -12.17 -20.82
N GLU A 136 -10.96 -13.49 -20.68
CA GLU A 136 -11.89 -14.10 -19.72
C GLU A 136 -11.68 -13.57 -18.29
N ARG A 137 -10.43 -13.31 -17.92
CA ARG A 137 -10.11 -12.76 -16.60
C ARG A 137 -10.43 -11.28 -16.50
N LEU A 138 -10.19 -10.49 -17.54
CA LEU A 138 -10.47 -9.05 -17.58
C LEU A 138 -11.96 -8.73 -17.70
N GLU A 139 -12.77 -9.67 -18.19
CA GLU A 139 -14.24 -9.57 -18.22
C GLU A 139 -14.91 -9.81 -16.86
N GLN A 140 -14.17 -10.36 -15.90
CA GLN A 140 -14.68 -10.55 -14.55
C GLN A 140 -14.72 -9.22 -13.79
N GLU A 141 -15.73 -9.08 -12.92
CA GLU A 141 -15.84 -7.92 -12.04
C GLU A 141 -14.53 -7.73 -11.25
N PRO A 142 -13.97 -6.51 -11.23
CA PRO A 142 -12.76 -6.25 -10.47
C PRO A 142 -13.04 -6.39 -8.97
N ALA A 143 -12.07 -6.95 -8.25
CA ALA A 143 -12.12 -6.94 -6.79
C ALA A 143 -12.07 -5.48 -6.29
N PRO A 144 -12.71 -5.18 -5.14
CA PRO A 144 -12.60 -3.85 -4.55
C PRO A 144 -11.14 -3.47 -4.31
N ASP A 145 -10.85 -2.20 -4.59
CA ASP A 145 -9.51 -1.62 -4.40
C ASP A 145 -9.07 -1.74 -2.94
N ARG A 146 -7.77 -1.98 -2.75
CA ARG A 146 -7.16 -2.08 -1.42
C ARG A 146 -6.25 -0.89 -1.21
N PHE A 147 -6.63 -0.01 -0.29
CA PHE A 147 -5.81 1.13 0.10
C PHE A 147 -5.29 0.97 1.54
N ARG A 148 -3.97 1.06 1.72
CA ARG A 148 -3.31 1.07 3.03
C ARG A 148 -2.32 2.23 3.07
N SER A 149 -2.39 3.05 4.12
CA SER A 149 -1.52 4.21 4.28
C SER A 149 -1.03 4.32 5.72
N ASP A 150 0.23 3.95 5.93
CA ASP A 150 0.91 4.10 7.23
C ASP A 150 1.02 5.58 7.64
N PHE A 151 1.14 6.46 6.65
CA PHE A 151 1.14 7.91 6.86
C PHE A 151 -0.19 8.40 7.45
N LEU A 152 -1.32 8.09 6.81
CA LEU A 152 -2.63 8.51 7.31
C LEU A 152 -2.96 7.82 8.64
N PHE A 153 -2.58 6.55 8.79
CA PHE A 153 -2.72 5.84 10.05
C PHE A 153 -1.95 6.55 11.16
N THR A 154 -0.69 6.91 10.94
CA THR A 154 0.13 7.65 11.91
C THR A 154 -0.47 9.02 12.22
N LEU A 155 -0.93 9.77 11.21
CA LEU A 155 -1.58 11.08 11.43
C LEU A 155 -2.91 11.00 12.19
N SER A 156 -3.63 9.87 12.13
CA SER A 156 -4.82 9.67 12.97
C SER A 156 -4.51 9.69 14.47
N PHE A 157 -3.23 9.51 14.83
CA PHE A 157 -2.70 9.57 16.19
C PHE A 157 -1.80 10.80 16.42
N ALA A 158 -1.90 11.85 15.59
CA ALA A 158 -1.04 13.03 15.67
C ALA A 158 -1.05 13.72 17.05
N HIS A 159 -2.12 13.60 17.83
CA HIS A 159 -2.22 14.13 19.20
C HIS A 159 -1.25 13.48 20.21
N PHE A 160 -0.62 12.34 19.87
CA PHE A 160 0.46 11.73 20.65
C PHE A 160 1.86 12.13 20.16
N LEU A 161 1.95 12.85 19.04
CA LEU A 161 3.21 13.16 18.37
C LEU A 161 3.64 14.61 18.65
N GLU A 162 4.94 14.89 18.52
CA GLU A 162 5.42 16.27 18.53
C GLU A 162 4.92 17.01 17.28
N PRO A 163 4.48 18.27 17.40
CA PRO A 163 4.06 19.07 16.24
C PRO A 163 5.14 19.18 15.16
N SER A 164 6.42 19.21 15.55
CA SER A 164 7.55 19.22 14.61
C SER A 164 7.69 17.93 13.80
N LEU A 165 7.41 16.78 14.42
CA LEU A 165 7.39 15.49 13.72
C LEU A 165 6.22 15.44 12.72
N VAL A 166 5.02 15.85 13.16
CA VAL A 166 3.83 15.89 12.29
C VAL A 166 4.06 16.79 11.09
N ARG A 167 4.66 17.97 11.31
CA ARG A 167 5.05 18.89 10.24
C ARG A 167 5.93 18.21 9.20
N ARG A 168 7.02 17.58 9.66
CA ARG A 168 7.96 16.87 8.77
C ARG A 168 7.27 15.76 7.98
N LEU A 169 6.44 14.93 8.62
CA LEU A 169 5.72 13.87 7.93
C LEU A 169 4.81 14.40 6.81
N ILE A 170 4.13 15.53 7.05
CA ILE A 170 3.28 16.18 6.05
C ILE A 170 4.14 16.78 4.93
N ASP A 171 5.25 17.43 5.25
CA ASP A 171 6.16 18.01 4.26
C ASP A 171 6.78 16.94 3.35
N ASP A 172 7.27 15.85 3.94
CA ASP A 172 7.79 14.69 3.22
C ASP A 172 6.72 14.11 2.27
N ARG A 173 5.45 14.07 2.71
CA ARG A 173 4.34 13.59 1.88
C ARG A 173 3.95 14.57 0.78
N ILE A 174 4.01 15.87 1.03
CA ILE A 174 3.79 16.92 0.02
C ILE A 174 4.85 16.80 -1.07
N ALA A 175 6.13 16.73 -0.70
CA ALA A 175 7.24 16.58 -1.63
C ALA A 175 7.13 15.28 -2.46
N PHE A 176 6.67 14.18 -1.84
CA PHE A 176 6.35 12.95 -2.56
C PHE A 176 5.30 13.17 -3.66
N TYR A 177 4.16 13.80 -3.34
CA TYR A 177 3.11 14.03 -4.34
C TYR A 177 3.54 15.00 -5.44
N GLU A 178 4.29 16.06 -5.09
CA GLU A 178 4.87 16.99 -6.08
C GLU A 178 5.77 16.25 -7.08
N THR A 179 6.68 15.42 -6.57
CA THR A 179 7.58 14.61 -7.41
C THR A 179 6.78 13.68 -8.33
N ARG A 180 5.76 13.00 -7.79
CA ARG A 180 4.92 12.08 -8.60
C ARG A 180 4.12 12.83 -9.67
N ILE A 181 3.53 13.97 -9.34
CA ILE A 181 2.78 14.79 -10.30
C ILE A 181 3.71 15.27 -11.41
N GLN A 182 4.91 15.74 -11.07
CA GLN A 182 5.90 16.17 -12.06
C GLN A 182 6.34 15.02 -12.99
N GLU A 183 6.60 13.83 -12.43
CA GLU A 183 6.90 12.63 -13.22
C GLU A 183 5.75 12.27 -14.18
N MET A 184 4.50 12.38 -13.73
CA MET A 184 3.32 12.11 -14.55
C MET A 184 3.15 13.14 -15.67
N GLU A 185 3.30 14.43 -15.37
CA GLU A 185 3.21 15.52 -16.36
C GLU A 185 4.33 15.45 -17.41
N GLY A 186 5.47 14.83 -17.07
CA GLY A 186 6.56 14.57 -18.00
C GLY A 186 6.39 13.32 -18.88
N CYS A 187 5.35 12.51 -18.69
CA CYS A 187 5.13 11.30 -19.48
C CYS A 187 4.61 11.63 -20.90
N ASP A 188 5.23 11.05 -21.93
CA ASP A 188 4.65 11.05 -23.28
C ASP A 188 3.52 10.01 -23.38
N LEU A 189 2.30 10.49 -23.61
CA LEU A 189 1.09 9.67 -23.71
C LEU A 189 0.65 9.43 -25.16
N THR A 190 1.44 9.84 -26.15
CA THR A 190 1.09 9.74 -27.58
C THR A 190 0.85 8.28 -28.00
N SER A 191 1.66 7.36 -27.49
CA SER A 191 1.55 5.92 -27.74
C SER A 191 0.61 5.18 -26.77
N ALA A 192 0.04 5.87 -25.79
CA ALA A 192 -0.82 5.24 -24.79
C ALA A 192 -2.17 4.82 -25.40
N THR A 193 -2.74 3.74 -24.89
CA THR A 193 -4.11 3.34 -25.23
C THR A 193 -5.13 4.30 -24.58
N PRO A 194 -6.40 4.36 -25.05
CA PRO A 194 -7.43 5.16 -24.38
C PRO A 194 -7.58 4.81 -22.89
N GLY A 195 -7.55 3.51 -22.54
CA GLY A 195 -7.57 3.06 -21.15
C GLY A 195 -6.32 3.50 -20.37
N GLY A 196 -5.14 3.45 -20.98
CA GLY A 196 -3.90 3.94 -20.38
C GLY A 196 -3.96 5.44 -20.06
N ARG A 197 -4.47 6.27 -20.98
CA ARG A 197 -4.68 7.71 -20.74
C ARG A 197 -5.70 7.97 -19.64
N PHE A 198 -6.78 7.19 -19.59
CA PHE A 198 -7.78 7.31 -18.53
C PHE A 198 -7.17 7.02 -17.15
N VAL A 199 -6.46 5.90 -17.01
CA VAL A 199 -5.79 5.53 -15.75
C VAL A 199 -4.75 6.57 -15.34
N HIS A 200 -3.98 7.10 -16.31
CA HIS A 200 -3.02 8.18 -16.05
C HIS A 200 -3.72 9.43 -15.50
N GLY A 201 -4.77 9.92 -16.17
CA GLY A 201 -5.51 11.11 -15.72
C GLY A 201 -6.19 10.91 -14.37
N PHE A 202 -6.73 9.71 -14.11
CA PHE A 202 -7.29 9.36 -12.81
C PHE A 202 -6.24 9.44 -11.68
N GLY A 203 -5.06 8.86 -11.89
CA GLY A 203 -3.96 8.91 -10.92
C GLY A 203 -3.50 10.34 -10.65
N HIS A 204 -3.41 11.17 -11.70
CA HIS A 204 -3.02 12.58 -11.58
C HIS A 204 -4.03 13.36 -10.74
N ALA A 205 -5.33 13.21 -11.01
CA ALA A 205 -6.39 13.83 -10.23
C ALA A 205 -6.36 13.41 -8.74
N VAL A 206 -6.10 12.13 -8.46
CA VAL A 206 -5.95 11.62 -7.08
C VAL A 206 -4.78 12.28 -6.36
N TYR A 207 -3.60 12.34 -6.99
CA TYR A 207 -2.43 12.98 -6.38
C TYR A 207 -2.60 14.48 -6.21
N GLN A 208 -3.18 15.17 -7.19
CA GLN A 208 -3.47 16.60 -7.08
C GLN A 208 -4.46 16.90 -5.96
N GLY A 209 -5.52 16.10 -5.81
CA GLY A 209 -6.48 16.24 -4.72
C GLY A 209 -5.83 16.06 -3.35
N ALA A 210 -5.00 15.02 -3.20
CA ALA A 210 -4.27 14.75 -1.96
C ALA A 210 -3.26 15.88 -1.63
N LEU A 211 -2.48 16.34 -2.62
CA LEU A 211 -1.54 17.44 -2.47
C LEU A 211 -2.24 18.73 -2.04
N THR A 212 -3.36 19.06 -2.71
CA THR A 212 -4.16 20.24 -2.42
C THR A 212 -4.67 20.23 -0.98
N TYR A 213 -5.25 19.10 -0.55
CA TYR A 213 -5.71 18.93 0.83
C TYR A 213 -4.58 19.13 1.84
N LEU A 214 -3.44 18.46 1.65
CA LEU A 214 -2.33 18.56 2.60
C LEU A 214 -1.78 19.99 2.71
N ARG A 215 -1.62 20.70 1.59
CA ARG A 215 -1.14 22.09 1.60
C ARG A 215 -2.11 23.03 2.31
N GLN A 216 -3.41 22.87 2.07
CA GLN A 216 -4.44 23.74 2.66
C GLN A 216 -4.63 23.49 4.16
N GLN A 217 -4.57 22.22 4.59
CA GLN A 217 -4.96 21.83 5.95
C GLN A 217 -3.77 21.73 6.92
N ARG A 218 -2.53 21.74 6.43
CA ARG A 218 -1.31 21.60 7.24
C ARG A 218 -1.25 22.63 8.37
N ALA A 219 -1.51 23.91 8.07
CA ALA A 219 -1.38 24.99 9.04
C ALA A 219 -2.38 24.84 10.20
N GLU A 220 -3.63 24.52 9.88
CA GLU A 220 -4.71 24.33 10.85
C GLU A 220 -4.42 23.15 11.79
N LEU A 221 -4.02 21.99 11.23
CA LEU A 221 -3.66 20.83 12.04
C LEU A 221 -2.50 21.14 13.00
N LEU A 222 -1.46 21.83 12.54
CA LEU A 222 -0.31 22.16 13.38
C LEU A 222 -0.67 23.18 14.48
N ALA A 223 -1.56 24.13 14.20
CA ALA A 223 -2.07 25.06 15.18
C ALA A 223 -2.86 24.32 16.28
N ALA A 224 -3.76 23.41 15.90
CA ALA A 224 -4.54 22.60 16.84
C ALA A 224 -3.67 21.72 17.74
N LEU A 225 -2.57 21.16 17.22
CA LEU A 225 -1.63 20.35 17.99
C LEU A 225 -0.72 21.15 18.93
N SER A 226 -0.54 22.45 18.65
CA SER A 226 0.29 23.34 19.47
C SER A 226 -0.50 23.99 20.61
N ASP A 227 -1.83 23.82 20.64
CA ASP A 227 -2.70 24.34 21.69
C ASP A 227 -2.42 23.63 23.04
N PRO A 228 -2.08 24.38 24.11
CA PRO A 228 -1.88 23.84 25.46
C PRO A 228 -3.02 22.98 25.99
N ALA A 229 -4.26 23.19 25.52
CA ALA A 229 -5.43 22.38 25.90
C ALA A 229 -5.34 20.93 25.39
N HIS A 230 -4.70 20.69 24.24
CA HIS A 230 -4.45 19.35 23.69
C HIS A 230 -3.25 18.63 24.32
N ASN A 231 -2.32 19.40 24.91
CA ASN A 231 -1.05 18.92 25.43
C ASN A 231 -1.16 18.11 26.76
N LYS A 232 -2.35 18.09 27.41
CA LYS A 232 -2.61 17.27 28.60
C LYS A 232 -2.54 15.76 28.36
N THR A 233 -2.46 15.32 27.10
CA THR A 233 -2.37 13.90 26.70
C THR A 233 -0.91 13.40 26.58
N GLN A 234 0.09 14.29 26.59
CA GLN A 234 1.52 13.90 26.54
C GLN A 234 2.04 13.22 27.82
N SER A 235 1.22 13.09 28.88
CA SER A 235 1.56 12.41 30.13
C SER A 235 1.76 10.88 30.00
N ILE A 236 1.63 10.29 28.81
CA ILE A 236 1.81 8.84 28.57
C ILE A 236 3.22 8.52 28.03
N ARG A 237 4.10 9.50 27.83
CA ARG A 237 5.50 9.22 27.47
C ARG A 237 6.15 8.38 28.57
N PRO A 238 6.67 7.17 28.28
CA PRO A 238 7.55 6.50 29.23
C PRO A 238 8.77 7.41 29.47
N ALA A 239 9.13 7.61 30.73
CA ALA A 239 10.24 8.48 31.12
C ALA A 239 11.49 8.16 30.29
N SER A 240 12.19 9.21 29.82
CA SER A 240 13.45 9.06 29.08
C SER A 240 14.51 8.44 29.99
N GLY A 241 14.56 7.11 30.01
CA GLY A 241 15.45 6.35 30.89
C GLY A 241 15.55 4.86 30.57
N MET A 242 14.68 4.31 29.72
CA MET A 242 14.85 2.94 29.24
C MET A 242 15.86 2.93 28.10
N LYS A 243 17.11 2.57 28.41
CA LYS A 243 18.12 2.20 27.42
C LYS A 243 17.50 1.19 26.44
N PRO A 244 17.77 1.30 25.13
CA PRO A 244 17.28 0.32 24.17
C PRO A 244 17.82 -1.05 24.55
N THR A 245 16.96 -1.95 24.99
CA THR A 245 17.28 -3.37 25.06
C THR A 245 17.47 -3.83 23.62
N ALA A 246 18.66 -4.37 23.34
CA ALA A 246 19.06 -4.84 22.02
C ALA A 246 17.93 -5.64 21.33
N SER A 247 17.64 -5.29 20.09
CA SER A 247 16.73 -6.02 19.22
C SER A 247 17.25 -7.46 19.01
N PRO A 248 16.42 -8.50 19.09
CA PRO A 248 16.84 -9.88 18.84
C PRO A 248 16.96 -10.21 17.34
N TYR A 249 16.78 -9.25 16.43
CA TYR A 249 17.03 -9.48 15.02
C TYR A 249 18.53 -9.49 14.74
N LYS A 250 19.13 -10.67 14.87
CA LYS A 250 20.41 -11.02 14.26
C LYS A 250 20.30 -10.76 12.76
N GLU A 251 21.20 -9.91 12.27
CA GLU A 251 21.65 -9.92 10.89
C GLU A 251 22.11 -11.34 10.53
N SER A 252 21.34 -12.01 9.69
CA SER A 252 21.83 -13.15 8.92
C SER A 252 22.13 -12.67 7.51
N GLY A 253 23.41 -12.41 7.26
CA GLY A 253 24.02 -12.82 5.99
C GLY A 253 24.65 -11.70 5.17
N GLN A 254 25.92 -11.39 5.45
CA GLN A 254 26.94 -11.34 4.39
C GLN A 254 28.30 -11.83 4.91
N LEU A 255 29.05 -12.41 3.97
CA LEU A 255 30.43 -12.95 4.01
C LEU A 255 30.53 -14.43 4.39
N GLY A 256 31.04 -15.33 3.55
CA GLY A 256 31.69 -15.17 2.25
C GLY A 256 32.27 -16.50 1.76
N ASN A 257 32.83 -16.44 0.55
CA ASN A 257 33.52 -17.48 -0.25
C ASN A 257 32.65 -18.50 -0.99
#